data_AF-A0A967EID2-F1
#
_entry.id   AF-A0A967EID2-F1
#
_cell.length_a   1.000
_cell.length_b   1.000
_cell.length_c   1.000
_cell.angle_alpha   90.00
_cell.angle_beta   90.00
_cell.angle_gamma   90.00
#
_symmetry.space_group_name_H-M   'P 1'
#
loop_
_entity.id
_entity.type
_entity.pdbx_description
1 polymer ?
#
loop_
_entity_poly.entity_id
_entity_poly.type
_entity_poly.pdbx_seq_one_letter_code
_entity_poly.pdbx_strand_id
1 'polypeptide(L)'
;MCGIVGIVGSTPEPEVIERMTRRLTHRGPDHQEVWRGPGAHLGHTRLAILDLSTAGNQPMTFGDLTITYNGEIYNFSELRRQLEGPFRSDGDTEVLLHLYARDEGRCLDQLRGMFSFAVWDVPRQRLFAARDRLGIKPFFYRELPGGLAFSSEIKALLELGQLTIDQTALRDYLTYKYIPEPKTVYSGIRRLPPGHCLTWDGDLRIERYWSPSTEILITDFDEAIPRLDALLGEIVPEHTISDVPVAVFLSGGIDSTTVVAQLNRPRTVTLAMDIKRRDEAPVARLVANHFGTQHHEEEASSVDLEEALNIMPGVFDEPFGDSGAWATYLVSRLARRHAVVALSGEGGDELFCGYHWYSKWLTDRSTLVNRVMAALLPPLSRGARSAQRRAATGLERYAAFAGPFTAQQRQALLGPALEIADYDDLWHYRRFWREDLEPLKRMQWADLHTYLPGDLLPKVDLSSMAHSLEVRPPLLDHRLVEFALSLDTGLLRDVEGDRGKLIVRRLMEDRIPPGLFDRPKRGFNLPVANWVQKQPELMTSALDRLAEREIIRRPRTYRFTNEQTWTLLFLDRWLEQSNARF
;
A
#
# COMPACT_ATOMS: atom_id res chain seq x y z
N MET A 1 4.03 3.81 13.33
CA MET A 1 2.61 4.10 13.24
C MET A 1 1.85 3.44 14.36
N CYS A 2 0.75 4.06 14.76
CA CYS A 2 -0.12 3.54 15.79
C CYS A 2 -1.02 2.41 15.26
N GLY A 3 -1.78 1.80 16.17
CA GLY A 3 -2.92 0.94 15.85
C GLY A 3 -4.16 1.50 16.52
N ILE A 4 -5.23 1.70 15.74
CA ILE A 4 -6.54 2.16 16.23
C ILE A 4 -7.53 1.01 16.24
N VAL A 5 -8.43 1.01 17.22
CA VAL A 5 -9.54 0.07 17.32
C VAL A 5 -10.74 0.76 17.96
N GLY A 6 -11.95 0.33 17.64
CA GLY A 6 -13.12 0.77 18.39
C GLY A 6 -14.33 -0.12 18.16
N ILE A 7 -15.26 -0.07 19.12
CA ILE A 7 -16.58 -0.67 19.04
C ILE A 7 -17.59 0.39 19.50
N VAL A 8 -18.60 0.65 18.69
CA VAL A 8 -19.65 1.65 18.94
C VAL A 8 -21.05 1.05 18.82
N GLY A 9 -22.05 1.68 19.45
CA GLY A 9 -23.47 1.33 19.34
C GLY A 9 -23.93 0.16 20.20
N SER A 10 -23.12 -0.89 20.24
CA SER A 10 -23.24 -1.97 21.22
C SER A 10 -22.27 -1.71 22.37
N THR A 11 -22.70 -1.87 23.63
CA THR A 11 -21.78 -1.83 24.78
C THR A 11 -20.99 -3.14 24.77
N PRO A 12 -19.71 -3.14 24.35
CA PRO A 12 -18.96 -4.38 24.25
C PRO A 12 -18.48 -4.81 25.63
N GLU A 13 -18.23 -6.10 25.80
CA GLU A 13 -17.53 -6.58 26.98
C GLU A 13 -16.15 -5.88 27.08
N PRO A 14 -15.80 -5.30 28.23
CA PRO A 14 -14.54 -4.58 28.43
C PRO A 14 -13.28 -5.35 27.99
N GLU A 15 -13.33 -6.68 28.09
CA GLU A 15 -12.23 -7.57 27.75
C GLU A 15 -12.01 -7.71 26.24
N VAL A 16 -13.08 -7.57 25.43
CA VAL A 16 -13.01 -7.70 23.97
C VAL A 16 -12.16 -6.58 23.39
N ILE A 17 -12.44 -5.32 23.76
CA ILE A 17 -11.69 -4.16 23.27
C ILE A 17 -10.22 -4.21 23.70
N GLU A 18 -9.92 -4.73 24.88
CA GLU A 18 -8.54 -4.95 25.34
C GLU A 18 -7.81 -6.02 24.52
N ARG A 19 -8.48 -7.12 24.15
CA ARG A 19 -7.90 -8.13 23.24
C ARG A 19 -7.66 -7.54 21.85
N MET A 20 -8.63 -6.81 21.30
CA MET A 20 -8.48 -6.12 20.01
C MET A 20 -7.29 -5.15 20.01
N THR A 21 -7.14 -4.36 21.08
CA THR A 21 -6.03 -3.41 21.24
C THR A 21 -4.69 -4.12 21.32
N ARG A 22 -4.58 -5.18 22.13
CA ARG A 22 -3.35 -5.98 22.25
C ARG A 22 -2.90 -6.61 20.93
N ARG A 23 -3.83 -6.95 20.03
CA ARG A 23 -3.49 -7.49 18.69
C ARG A 23 -2.70 -6.51 17.82
N LEU A 24 -2.70 -5.22 18.14
CA LEU A 24 -2.01 -4.19 17.38
C LEU A 24 -0.70 -3.70 18.05
N THR A 25 -0.25 -4.36 19.12
CA THR A 25 0.96 -3.98 19.89
C THR A 25 2.20 -3.78 19.02
N HIS A 26 2.38 -4.61 18.00
CA HIS A 26 3.53 -4.52 17.09
C HIS A 26 3.58 -3.19 16.35
N ARG A 27 2.42 -2.56 16.11
CA ARG A 27 2.36 -1.24 15.47
C ARG A 27 2.87 -0.17 16.44
N GLY A 28 2.27 -0.12 17.62
CA GLY A 28 2.58 0.86 18.66
C GLY A 28 3.04 0.24 19.97
N PRO A 29 4.35 -0.01 20.14
CA PRO A 29 4.88 -0.67 21.33
C PRO A 29 5.06 0.28 22.54
N ASP A 30 4.99 1.60 22.36
CA ASP A 30 5.41 2.56 23.38
C ASP A 30 4.32 2.82 24.44
N HIS A 31 3.05 2.75 24.05
CA HIS A 31 1.92 2.92 24.97
C HIS A 31 0.67 2.20 24.45
N GLN A 32 -0.20 1.75 25.37
CA GLN A 32 -1.51 1.18 25.02
C GLN A 32 -2.57 1.65 26.01
N GLU A 33 -3.72 2.03 25.47
CA GLU A 33 -4.82 2.49 26.31
C GLU A 33 -6.17 2.21 25.64
N VAL A 34 -7.19 2.08 26.49
CA VAL A 34 -8.58 1.94 26.09
C VAL A 34 -9.39 3.00 26.82
N TRP A 35 -10.07 3.84 26.05
CA TRP A 35 -11.11 4.71 26.56
C TRP A 35 -12.46 3.98 26.53
N ARG A 36 -13.20 4.08 27.63
CA ARG A 36 -14.54 3.50 27.77
C ARG A 36 -15.51 4.61 28.13
N GLY A 37 -16.46 4.89 27.25
CA GLY A 37 -17.49 5.88 27.50
C GLY A 37 -18.88 5.43 27.07
N PRO A 38 -19.88 6.30 27.23
CA PRO A 38 -21.25 5.99 26.85
C PRO A 38 -21.37 5.66 25.36
N GLY A 39 -21.80 4.43 25.06
CA GLY A 39 -22.08 3.94 23.71
C GLY A 39 -20.86 3.52 22.89
N ALA A 40 -19.63 3.67 23.41
CA ALA A 40 -18.43 3.31 22.66
C ALA A 40 -17.21 3.00 23.55
N HIS A 41 -16.41 2.02 23.13
CA HIS A 41 -15.04 1.82 23.62
C HIS A 41 -14.06 2.02 22.47
N LEU A 42 -13.03 2.83 22.69
CA LEU A 42 -11.96 3.10 21.73
C LEU A 42 -10.63 2.59 22.30
N GLY A 43 -9.81 1.96 21.47
CA GLY A 43 -8.48 1.47 21.83
C GLY A 43 -7.41 2.10 20.95
N HIS A 44 -6.21 2.21 21.50
CA HIS A 44 -5.04 2.71 20.80
C HIS A 44 -3.76 2.00 21.24
N THR A 45 -2.88 1.78 20.28
CA THR A 45 -1.48 1.36 20.50
C THR A 45 -0.59 2.41 19.86
N ARG A 46 0.34 2.98 20.63
CA ARG A 46 1.09 4.17 20.25
C ARG A 46 2.52 3.84 19.85
N LEU A 47 2.94 4.32 18.70
CA LEU A 47 4.35 4.56 18.41
C LEU A 47 4.58 6.07 18.56
N ALA A 48 5.36 6.47 19.57
CA ALA A 48 5.57 7.87 19.90
C ALA A 48 6.58 8.50 18.92
N ILE A 49 6.07 9.38 18.05
CA ILE A 49 6.86 10.06 17.01
C ILE A 49 6.84 11.58 17.18
N LEU A 50 5.68 12.14 17.48
CA LEU A 50 5.48 13.53 17.91
C LEU A 50 4.93 13.58 19.33
N ASP A 51 5.39 14.58 20.08
CA ASP A 51 5.09 14.80 21.49
C ASP A 51 5.30 13.54 22.33
N LEU A 52 6.56 13.21 22.63
CA LEU A 52 6.91 11.98 23.36
C LEU A 52 6.39 11.92 24.81
N SER A 53 5.70 12.95 25.28
CA SER A 53 5.08 12.97 26.60
C SER A 53 3.80 12.14 26.66
N THR A 54 3.26 11.97 27.86
CA THR A 54 1.96 11.33 28.08
C THR A 54 0.80 12.18 27.56
N ALA A 55 1.00 13.47 27.26
CA ALA A 55 -0.05 14.32 26.71
C ALA A 55 -0.46 13.91 25.29
N GLY A 56 0.47 13.33 24.52
CA GLY A 56 0.19 12.74 23.21
C GLY A 56 -0.41 11.33 23.25
N ASN A 57 -0.73 10.79 24.44
CA ASN A 57 -1.39 9.49 24.54
C ASN A 57 -2.82 9.56 24.00
N GLN A 58 -3.29 8.40 23.51
CA GLN A 58 -4.59 8.24 22.88
C GLN A 58 -5.25 6.97 23.44
N PRO A 59 -6.59 6.84 23.41
CA PRO A 59 -7.57 7.78 22.84
C PRO A 59 -7.60 9.14 23.56
N MET A 60 -7.64 10.23 22.79
CA MET A 60 -7.56 11.60 23.30
C MET A 60 -8.96 12.23 23.37
N THR A 61 -9.22 13.05 24.40
CA THR A 61 -10.54 13.65 24.63
C THR A 61 -10.51 15.18 24.58
N PHE A 62 -11.53 15.79 23.98
CA PHE A 62 -11.77 17.24 24.00
C PHE A 62 -13.28 17.51 24.13
N GLY A 63 -13.71 18.03 25.28
CA GLY A 63 -15.13 18.12 25.62
C GLY A 63 -15.76 16.72 25.62
N ASP A 64 -16.81 16.55 24.82
CA ASP A 64 -17.53 15.27 24.67
C ASP A 64 -17.05 14.42 23.47
N LEU A 65 -15.94 14.82 22.84
CA LEU A 65 -15.34 14.12 21.70
C LEU A 65 -14.16 13.28 22.16
N THR A 66 -14.07 12.05 21.65
CA THR A 66 -12.92 11.16 21.86
C THR A 66 -12.38 10.69 20.51
N ILE A 67 -11.07 10.86 20.27
CA ILE A 67 -10.38 10.43 19.05
C ILE A 67 -9.44 9.26 19.29
N THR A 68 -9.37 8.35 18.32
CA THR A 68 -8.24 7.42 18.14
C THR A 68 -7.69 7.61 16.72
N TYR A 69 -6.37 7.74 16.60
CA TYR A 69 -5.70 8.22 15.40
C TYR A 69 -4.39 7.47 15.09
N ASN A 70 -4.26 7.10 13.82
CA ASN A 70 -3.10 6.48 13.21
C ASN A 70 -2.69 7.27 11.95
N GLY A 71 -1.72 8.17 12.07
CA GLY A 71 -1.32 9.06 10.98
C GLY A 71 -0.23 10.04 11.35
N GLU A 72 0.01 10.95 10.41
CA GLU A 72 0.71 12.21 10.62
C GLU A 72 -0.02 13.31 9.80
N ILE A 73 -0.34 14.46 10.42
CA ILE A 73 -0.83 15.67 9.73
C ILE A 73 0.33 16.66 9.60
N TYR A 74 1.02 16.65 8.46
CA TYR A 74 2.23 17.44 8.23
C TYR A 74 2.02 18.96 8.39
N ASN A 75 0.82 19.48 8.10
CA ASN A 75 0.49 20.89 8.27
C ASN A 75 -0.14 21.23 9.63
N PHE A 76 -0.03 20.38 10.66
CA PHE A 76 -0.67 20.61 11.97
C PHE A 76 -0.23 21.93 12.61
N SER A 77 1.04 22.33 12.45
CA SER A 77 1.54 23.58 13.01
C SER A 77 0.89 24.82 12.37
N GLU A 78 0.53 24.74 11.09
CA GLU A 78 -0.24 25.77 10.37
C GLU A 78 -1.68 25.83 10.88
N LEU A 79 -2.32 24.66 10.99
CA LEU A 79 -3.70 24.54 11.46
C LEU A 79 -3.85 24.98 12.91
N ARG A 80 -2.89 24.66 13.79
CA ARG A 80 -2.88 25.08 15.19
C ARG A 80 -2.95 26.59 15.36
N ARG A 81 -2.30 27.37 14.48
CA ARG A 81 -2.34 28.85 14.52
C ARG A 81 -3.73 29.42 14.21
N GLN A 82 -4.61 28.62 13.61
CA GLN A 82 -5.97 29.01 13.24
C GLN A 82 -7.02 28.56 14.27
N LEU A 83 -6.60 27.89 15.34
CA LEU A 83 -7.47 27.30 16.34
C LEU A 83 -7.26 28.00 17.69
N GLU A 84 -8.36 28.24 18.40
CA GLU A 84 -8.35 28.81 19.74
C GLU A 84 -8.44 27.69 20.79
N GLY A 85 -7.85 27.94 21.96
CA GLY A 85 -8.03 27.09 23.14
C GLY A 85 -6.72 26.67 23.81
N PRO A 86 -6.78 26.18 25.06
CA PRO A 86 -5.62 25.59 25.70
C PRO A 86 -5.32 24.23 25.05
N PHE A 87 -4.15 24.12 24.44
CA PHE A 87 -3.58 22.84 23.99
C PHE A 87 -2.82 22.20 25.15
N ARG A 88 -2.96 20.87 25.28
CA ARG A 88 -2.28 20.05 26.29
C ARG A 88 -1.10 19.28 25.72
N SER A 89 -1.14 19.01 24.42
CA SER A 89 -0.17 18.26 23.64
C SER A 89 0.43 19.17 22.57
N ASP A 90 1.68 18.89 22.19
CA ASP A 90 2.31 19.52 21.02
C ASP A 90 2.21 18.66 19.75
N GLY A 91 1.47 17.55 19.83
CA GLY A 91 1.21 16.64 18.73
C GLY A 91 0.10 17.11 17.80
N ASP A 92 0.11 16.54 16.60
CA ASP A 92 -0.88 16.74 15.55
C ASP A 92 -2.29 16.22 15.90
N THR A 93 -2.36 15.21 16.77
CA THR A 93 -3.62 14.57 17.20
C THR A 93 -4.59 15.57 17.86
N GLU A 94 -4.09 16.42 18.76
CA GLU A 94 -4.93 17.40 19.45
C GLU A 94 -5.42 18.47 18.48
N VAL A 95 -4.55 18.90 17.55
CA VAL A 95 -4.90 19.84 16.49
C VAL A 95 -6.03 19.27 15.62
N LEU A 96 -5.93 18.01 15.21
CA LEU A 96 -6.97 17.32 14.45
C LEU A 96 -8.30 17.27 15.22
N LEU A 97 -8.27 16.95 16.52
CA LEU A 97 -9.48 16.89 17.35
C LEU A 97 -10.14 18.27 17.50
N HIS A 98 -9.36 19.32 17.75
CA HIS A 98 -9.86 20.69 17.78
C HIS A 98 -10.44 21.13 16.43
N LEU A 99 -9.77 20.78 15.33
CA LEU A 99 -10.23 21.10 13.99
C LEU A 99 -11.56 20.40 13.67
N TYR A 100 -11.69 19.11 14.02
CA TYR A 100 -12.94 18.38 13.89
C TYR A 100 -14.05 18.97 14.78
N ALA A 101 -13.73 19.40 16.00
CA ALA A 101 -14.71 20.05 16.86
C ALA A 101 -15.28 21.36 16.26
N ARG A 102 -14.46 22.08 15.48
CA ARG A 102 -14.85 23.32 14.80
C ARG A 102 -15.62 23.07 13.50
N ASP A 103 -15.12 22.16 12.66
CA ASP A 103 -15.54 22.03 11.25
C ASP A 103 -16.26 20.71 10.94
N GLU A 104 -16.34 19.79 11.90
CA GLU A 104 -16.80 18.42 11.74
C GLU A 104 -16.11 17.74 10.55
N GLY A 105 -16.84 17.04 9.68
CA GLY A 105 -16.28 16.35 8.52
C GLY A 105 -15.59 17.25 7.49
N ARG A 106 -15.85 18.57 7.50
CA ARG A 106 -15.20 19.53 6.58
C ARG A 106 -13.73 19.80 6.94
N CYS A 107 -13.27 19.33 8.11
CA CYS A 107 -11.84 19.42 8.45
C CYS A 107 -10.94 18.71 7.43
N LEU A 108 -11.45 17.67 6.75
CA LEU A 108 -10.68 16.83 5.81
C LEU A 108 -10.10 17.62 4.62
N ASP A 109 -10.76 18.70 4.20
CA ASP A 109 -10.30 19.56 3.10
C ASP A 109 -9.00 20.30 3.45
N GLN A 110 -8.72 20.49 4.74
CA GLN A 110 -7.57 21.24 5.25
C GLN A 110 -6.37 20.35 5.60
N LEU A 111 -6.58 19.03 5.72
CA LEU A 111 -5.55 18.10 6.18
C LEU A 111 -4.54 17.78 5.07
N ARG A 112 -3.24 17.94 5.36
CA ARG A 112 -2.14 17.42 4.54
C ARG A 112 -1.44 16.34 5.34
N GLY A 113 -1.61 15.08 4.95
CA GLY A 113 -1.16 13.98 5.78
C GLY A 113 -1.49 12.60 5.24
N MET A 114 -0.95 11.60 5.93
CA MET A 114 -1.37 10.21 5.84
C MET A 114 -2.10 9.87 7.14
N PHE A 115 -3.31 9.33 7.08
CA PHE A 115 -4.12 9.18 8.27
C PHE A 115 -5.23 8.15 8.12
N SER A 116 -5.49 7.47 9.23
CA SER A 116 -6.78 6.92 9.53
C SER A 116 -7.16 7.28 10.96
N PHE A 117 -8.35 7.84 11.16
CA PHE A 117 -8.82 8.25 12.49
C PHE A 117 -10.30 7.99 12.67
N ALA A 118 -10.73 7.96 13.93
CA ALA A 118 -12.11 7.85 14.33
C ALA A 118 -12.37 8.76 15.54
N VAL A 119 -13.42 9.57 15.47
CA VAL A 119 -13.93 10.44 16.52
C VAL A 119 -15.31 9.95 16.95
N TRP A 120 -15.48 9.69 18.24
CA TRP A 120 -16.77 9.42 18.86
C TRP A 120 -17.31 10.70 19.50
N ASP A 121 -18.54 11.07 19.14
CA ASP A 121 -19.32 12.15 19.72
C ASP A 121 -20.37 11.55 20.67
N VAL A 122 -20.16 11.77 21.98
CA VAL A 122 -20.99 11.19 23.02
C VAL A 122 -22.43 11.73 22.98
N PRO A 123 -22.71 13.06 22.96
CA PRO A 123 -24.06 13.61 22.88
C PRO A 123 -24.85 13.13 21.66
N ARG A 124 -24.19 13.07 20.50
CA ARG A 124 -24.85 12.65 19.24
C ARG A 124 -24.88 11.14 19.04
N GLN A 125 -24.19 10.38 19.90
CA GLN A 125 -23.97 8.93 19.73
C GLN A 125 -23.50 8.61 18.29
N ARG A 126 -22.54 9.39 17.80
CA ARG A 126 -22.10 9.37 16.42
C ARG A 126 -20.61 9.07 16.33
N LEU A 127 -20.26 8.12 15.48
CA LEU A 127 -18.90 7.88 15.02
C LEU A 127 -18.68 8.61 13.70
N PHE A 128 -17.59 9.38 13.62
CA PHE A 128 -17.03 9.85 12.36
C PHE A 128 -15.63 9.25 12.20
N ALA A 129 -15.33 8.66 11.05
CA ALA A 129 -14.01 8.15 10.74
C ALA A 129 -13.60 8.55 9.33
N ALA A 130 -12.29 8.64 9.09
CA ALA A 130 -11.78 8.97 7.77
C ALA A 130 -10.49 8.22 7.47
N ARG A 131 -10.29 7.92 6.18
CA ARG A 131 -9.05 7.38 5.62
C ARG A 131 -8.46 8.41 4.65
N ASP A 132 -7.16 8.56 4.64
CA ASP A 132 -6.47 9.55 3.80
C ASP A 132 -6.72 9.35 2.30
N ARG A 133 -6.40 10.40 1.52
CA ARG A 133 -6.70 10.54 0.10
C ARG A 133 -6.28 9.34 -0.75
N LEU A 134 -5.12 8.76 -0.44
CA LEU A 134 -4.56 7.62 -1.18
C LEU A 134 -4.63 6.29 -0.44
N GLY A 135 -5.19 6.28 0.77
CA GLY A 135 -5.30 5.08 1.59
C GLY A 135 -3.96 4.57 2.09
N ILE A 136 -3.01 5.47 2.34
CA ILE A 136 -1.69 5.14 2.91
C ILE A 136 -1.87 4.42 4.25
N LYS A 137 -2.82 4.88 5.09
CA LYS A 137 -3.14 4.21 6.35
C LYS A 137 -4.35 3.30 6.22
N PRO A 138 -4.29 2.10 6.82
CA PRO A 138 -5.38 1.15 6.74
C PRO A 138 -6.54 1.56 7.67
N PHE A 139 -7.75 1.21 7.24
CA PHE A 139 -8.97 1.32 8.05
C PHE A 139 -9.95 0.22 7.63
N PHE A 140 -10.21 -0.71 8.54
CA PHE A 140 -11.16 -1.80 8.36
C PHE A 140 -12.35 -1.61 9.30
N TYR A 141 -13.52 -2.07 8.88
CA TYR A 141 -14.73 -2.02 9.69
C TYR A 141 -15.58 -3.27 9.51
N ARG A 142 -16.40 -3.54 10.53
CA ARG A 142 -17.34 -4.66 10.61
C ARG A 142 -18.64 -4.16 11.23
N GLU A 143 -19.74 -4.38 10.54
CA GLU A 143 -21.08 -4.12 11.11
C GLU A 143 -21.40 -5.22 12.14
N LEU A 144 -21.94 -4.80 13.29
CA LEU A 144 -22.37 -5.67 14.38
C LEU A 144 -23.89 -5.51 14.57
N PRO A 145 -24.56 -6.47 15.22
CA PRO A 145 -25.95 -6.28 15.64
C PRO A 145 -26.06 -5.02 16.53
N GLY A 146 -26.67 -3.95 15.99
CA GLY A 146 -26.85 -2.68 16.68
C GLY A 146 -25.57 -1.84 16.86
N GLY A 147 -24.50 -2.12 16.12
CA GLY A 147 -23.24 -1.41 16.30
C GLY A 147 -22.25 -1.52 15.13
N LEU A 148 -21.08 -0.94 15.31
CA LEU A 148 -19.98 -1.01 14.34
C LEU A 148 -18.66 -1.21 15.10
N ALA A 149 -17.78 -2.04 14.55
CA ALA A 149 -16.39 -2.13 14.99
C ALA A 149 -15.43 -1.70 13.89
N PHE A 150 -14.28 -1.17 14.26
CA PHE A 150 -13.22 -0.79 13.33
C PHE A 150 -11.83 -1.09 13.88
N SER A 151 -10.85 -1.18 12.98
CA SER A 151 -9.44 -1.36 13.33
C SER A 151 -8.47 -0.96 12.22
N SER A 152 -7.19 -0.80 12.57
CA SER A 152 -6.10 -0.69 11.59
C SER A 152 -5.77 -2.01 10.88
N GLU A 153 -6.01 -3.16 11.51
CA GLU A 153 -5.68 -4.49 10.97
C GLU A 153 -6.84 -5.46 11.24
N ILE A 154 -7.12 -6.34 10.26
CA ILE A 154 -8.21 -7.32 10.29
C ILE A 154 -8.11 -8.24 11.51
N LYS A 155 -6.89 -8.62 11.93
CA LYS A 155 -6.66 -9.50 13.09
C LYS A 155 -7.29 -9.01 14.39
N ALA A 156 -7.46 -7.69 14.55
CA ALA A 156 -8.18 -7.14 15.69
C ALA A 156 -9.69 -7.41 15.59
N LEU A 157 -10.30 -7.27 14.41
CA LEU A 157 -11.73 -7.54 14.20
C LEU A 157 -12.10 -9.02 14.32
N LEU A 158 -11.13 -9.93 14.17
CA LEU A 158 -11.33 -11.36 14.39
C LEU A 158 -11.53 -11.72 15.87
N GLU A 159 -11.16 -10.84 16.81
CA GLU A 159 -11.46 -11.02 18.24
C GLU A 159 -12.95 -10.91 18.59
N LEU A 160 -13.76 -10.37 17.67
CA LEU A 160 -15.23 -10.30 17.76
C LEU A 160 -15.91 -11.62 17.35
N GLY A 161 -15.13 -12.62 16.97
CA GLY A 161 -15.60 -13.94 16.57
C GLY A 161 -15.15 -14.33 15.17
N GLN A 162 -15.08 -15.64 14.96
CA GLN A 162 -14.64 -16.24 13.71
C GLN A 162 -15.57 -15.86 12.54
N LEU A 163 -14.96 -15.71 11.37
CA LEU A 163 -15.63 -15.41 10.11
C LEU A 163 -15.26 -16.49 9.08
N THR A 164 -16.09 -16.58 8.03
CA THR A 164 -15.81 -17.46 6.90
C THR A 164 -14.98 -16.74 5.85
N ILE A 165 -14.23 -17.51 5.06
CA ILE A 165 -13.51 -16.97 3.91
C ILE A 165 -14.49 -16.64 2.79
N ASP A 166 -14.35 -15.48 2.17
CA ASP A 166 -15.09 -15.08 0.97
C ASP A 166 -14.40 -15.68 -0.27
N GLN A 167 -15.06 -16.65 -0.91
CA GLN A 167 -14.57 -17.30 -2.12
C GLN A 167 -14.38 -16.30 -3.28
N THR A 168 -15.23 -15.27 -3.38
CA THR A 168 -15.06 -14.21 -4.39
C THR A 168 -13.78 -13.41 -4.12
N ALA A 169 -13.40 -13.22 -2.85
CA ALA A 169 -12.18 -12.51 -2.48
C ALA A 169 -10.92 -13.34 -2.81
N LEU A 170 -10.96 -14.67 -2.63
CA LEU A 170 -9.87 -15.53 -3.09
C LEU A 170 -9.74 -15.57 -4.62
N ARG A 171 -10.87 -15.53 -5.34
CA ARG A 171 -10.86 -15.39 -6.80
C ARG A 171 -10.30 -14.04 -7.24
N ASP A 172 -10.62 -12.97 -6.52
CA ASP A 172 -10.02 -11.65 -6.71
C ASP A 172 -8.51 -11.71 -6.47
N TYR A 173 -8.04 -12.34 -5.39
CA TYR A 173 -6.62 -12.51 -5.12
C TYR A 173 -5.86 -13.18 -6.29
N LEU A 174 -6.41 -14.23 -6.90
CA LEU A 174 -5.82 -14.86 -8.09
C LEU A 174 -5.87 -13.98 -9.36
N THR A 175 -6.66 -12.90 -9.34
CA THR A 175 -6.76 -11.94 -10.45
C THR A 175 -5.88 -10.72 -10.26
N TYR A 176 -5.85 -10.15 -9.05
CA TYR A 176 -5.21 -8.88 -8.75
C TYR A 176 -3.87 -9.03 -8.03
N LYS A 177 -3.58 -10.20 -7.45
CA LYS A 177 -2.50 -10.50 -6.48
C LYS A 177 -2.74 -9.95 -5.06
N TYR A 178 -3.79 -9.18 -4.86
CA TYR A 178 -4.26 -8.66 -3.58
C TYR A 178 -5.79 -8.74 -3.56
N ILE A 179 -6.42 -8.46 -2.42
CA ILE A 179 -7.88 -8.41 -2.33
C ILE A 179 -8.32 -6.94 -2.43
N PRO A 180 -9.00 -6.55 -3.51
CA PRO A 180 -9.41 -5.17 -3.74
C PRO A 180 -10.51 -4.73 -2.78
N GLU A 181 -10.42 -3.49 -2.34
CA GLU A 181 -11.44 -2.86 -1.51
C GLU A 181 -12.76 -2.66 -2.28
N PRO A 182 -13.92 -2.77 -1.60
CA PRO A 182 -14.09 -2.79 -0.15
C PRO A 182 -13.94 -4.18 0.50
N LYS A 183 -13.64 -5.24 -0.28
CA LYS A 183 -13.54 -6.59 0.27
C LYS A 183 -12.31 -6.78 1.15
N THR A 184 -12.39 -7.81 1.97
CA THR A 184 -11.25 -8.49 2.59
C THR A 184 -11.41 -9.99 2.35
N VAL A 185 -10.43 -10.81 2.74
CA VAL A 185 -10.58 -12.28 2.66
C VAL A 185 -11.74 -12.81 3.52
N TYR A 186 -12.19 -12.06 4.52
CA TYR A 186 -13.25 -12.48 5.45
C TYR A 186 -14.60 -11.88 5.08
N SER A 187 -15.62 -12.74 5.04
CA SER A 187 -17.00 -12.28 4.92
C SER A 187 -17.37 -11.40 6.13
N GLY A 188 -17.92 -10.22 5.89
CA GLY A 188 -18.36 -9.30 6.95
C GLY A 188 -17.33 -8.29 7.45
N ILE A 189 -16.06 -8.36 7.01
CA ILE A 189 -15.09 -7.27 7.21
C ILE A 189 -14.89 -6.54 5.89
N ARG A 190 -14.97 -5.21 5.95
CA ARG A 190 -14.79 -4.32 4.81
C ARG A 190 -13.65 -3.35 5.04
N ARG A 191 -12.98 -2.94 3.97
CA ARG A 191 -11.98 -1.87 3.98
C ARG A 191 -12.64 -0.56 3.58
N LEU A 192 -12.40 0.52 4.33
CA LEU A 192 -12.85 1.87 3.94
C LEU A 192 -12.01 2.33 2.74
N PRO A 193 -12.61 2.72 1.58
CA PRO A 193 -11.81 3.12 0.43
C PRO A 193 -10.99 4.41 0.66
N PRO A 194 -9.87 4.62 -0.07
CA PRO A 194 -9.09 5.85 -0.07
C PRO A 194 -9.93 7.10 -0.32
N GLY A 195 -9.63 8.21 0.36
CA GLY A 195 -10.35 9.47 0.18
C GLY A 195 -11.84 9.40 0.56
N HIS A 196 -12.22 8.48 1.45
CA HIS A 196 -13.57 8.37 1.99
C HIS A 196 -13.61 8.58 3.50
N CYS A 197 -14.76 9.06 3.97
CA CYS A 197 -15.14 9.08 5.37
C CYS A 197 -16.32 8.15 5.62
N LEU A 198 -16.44 7.71 6.86
CA LEU A 198 -17.47 6.84 7.39
C LEU A 198 -18.18 7.58 8.52
N THR A 199 -19.51 7.62 8.48
CA THR A 199 -20.33 8.07 9.60
C THR A 199 -21.24 6.94 10.04
N TRP A 200 -21.35 6.74 11.35
CA TRP A 200 -22.31 5.81 11.94
C TRP A 200 -23.03 6.48 13.10
N ASP A 201 -24.36 6.52 13.04
CA ASP A 201 -25.25 7.01 14.11
C ASP A 201 -26.48 6.11 14.28
N GLY A 202 -26.28 4.79 14.08
CA GLY A 202 -27.32 3.79 13.89
C GLY A 202 -27.36 3.29 12.45
N ASP A 203 -27.17 4.20 11.49
CA ASP A 203 -27.03 3.90 10.07
C ASP A 203 -25.60 4.17 9.58
N LEU A 204 -25.05 3.23 8.83
CA LEU A 204 -23.73 3.37 8.21
C LEU A 204 -23.83 4.17 6.91
N ARG A 205 -23.07 5.27 6.82
CA ARG A 205 -22.92 6.09 5.61
C ARG A 205 -21.45 6.24 5.26
N ILE A 206 -21.11 6.06 3.98
CA ILE A 206 -19.75 6.19 3.45
C ILE A 206 -19.77 7.19 2.30
N GLU A 207 -18.95 8.22 2.41
CA GLU A 207 -18.91 9.34 1.48
C GLU A 207 -17.48 9.57 1.01
N ARG A 208 -17.31 9.88 -0.28
CA ARG A 208 -16.02 10.26 -0.84
C ARG A 208 -15.81 11.75 -0.64
N TYR A 209 -14.73 12.13 0.03
CA TYR A 209 -14.36 13.54 0.22
C TYR A 209 -13.26 14.00 -0.74
N TRP A 210 -12.54 13.08 -1.40
CA TRP A 210 -11.49 13.44 -2.34
C TRP A 210 -11.48 12.57 -3.60
N SER A 211 -11.18 13.22 -4.72
CA SER A 211 -10.89 12.60 -6.02
C SER A 211 -10.06 13.60 -6.82
N PRO A 212 -8.91 13.20 -7.38
CA PRO A 212 -8.06 14.13 -8.10
C PRO A 212 -8.66 14.45 -9.48
N SER A 213 -8.32 15.63 -10.02
CA SER A 213 -8.65 16.01 -11.39
C SER A 213 -7.76 15.27 -12.40
N THR A 214 -8.27 15.10 -13.62
CA THR A 214 -7.52 14.56 -14.77
C THR A 214 -7.32 15.60 -15.87
N GLU A 215 -7.59 16.87 -15.58
CA GLU A 215 -7.42 17.97 -16.52
C GLU A 215 -5.94 18.23 -16.77
N ILE A 216 -5.54 18.32 -18.05
CA ILE A 216 -4.18 18.65 -18.44
C ILE A 216 -4.02 20.16 -18.43
N LEU A 217 -3.10 20.65 -17.60
CA LEU A 217 -2.84 22.07 -17.40
C LEU A 217 -1.45 22.48 -17.86
N ILE A 218 -0.47 21.56 -17.78
CA ILE A 218 0.94 21.86 -18.04
C ILE A 218 1.45 20.93 -19.14
N THR A 219 2.03 21.53 -20.18
CA THR A 219 2.40 20.80 -21.41
C THR A 219 3.87 20.92 -21.78
N ASP A 220 4.62 21.82 -21.14
CA ASP A 220 6.03 22.07 -21.42
C ASP A 220 6.93 21.85 -20.18
N PHE A 221 8.20 21.57 -20.45
CA PHE A 221 9.18 21.29 -19.39
C PHE A 221 9.66 22.54 -18.67
N ASP A 222 9.60 23.71 -19.32
CA ASP A 222 10.12 24.96 -18.78
C ASP A 222 9.22 25.47 -17.63
N GLU A 223 7.91 25.24 -17.71
CA GLU A 223 6.97 25.44 -16.61
C GLU A 223 7.00 24.27 -15.61
N ALA A 224 7.01 23.03 -16.12
CA ALA A 224 6.80 21.87 -15.26
C ALA A 224 7.96 21.58 -14.30
N ILE A 225 9.22 21.74 -14.74
CA ILE A 225 10.39 21.40 -13.92
C ILE A 225 10.52 22.31 -12.68
N PRO A 226 10.47 23.66 -12.81
CA PRO A 226 10.54 24.54 -11.64
C PRO A 226 9.40 24.30 -10.64
N ARG A 227 8.19 24.02 -11.15
CA ARG A 227 7.03 23.74 -10.31
C ARG A 227 7.15 22.40 -9.58
N LEU A 228 7.64 21.36 -10.25
CA LEU A 228 7.95 20.08 -9.63
C LEU A 228 9.00 20.25 -8.53
N ASP A 229 10.06 21.00 -8.79
CA ASP A 229 11.14 21.23 -7.82
C ASP A 229 10.65 21.98 -6.59
N ALA A 230 9.88 23.06 -6.78
CA ALA A 230 9.29 23.82 -5.68
C ALA A 230 8.39 22.94 -4.81
N LEU A 231 7.51 22.14 -5.43
CA LEU A 231 6.65 21.20 -4.71
C LEU A 231 7.46 20.16 -3.93
N LEU A 232 8.49 19.57 -4.52
CA LEU A 232 9.34 18.60 -3.84
C LEU A 232 10.13 19.23 -2.68
N GLY A 233 10.61 20.46 -2.86
CA GLY A 233 11.31 21.24 -1.83
C GLY A 233 10.44 21.64 -0.65
N GLU A 234 9.11 21.71 -0.83
CA GLU A 234 8.15 21.90 0.26
C GLU A 234 7.75 20.55 0.90
N ILE A 235 7.34 19.59 0.08
CA ILE A 235 6.70 18.34 0.53
C ILE A 235 7.69 17.41 1.24
N VAL A 236 8.90 17.24 0.72
CA VAL A 236 9.85 16.27 1.29
C VAL A 236 10.29 16.69 2.70
N PRO A 237 10.66 17.96 2.97
CA PRO A 237 10.94 18.41 4.34
C PRO A 237 9.75 18.31 5.29
N GLU A 238 8.53 18.61 4.85
CA GLU A 238 7.32 18.42 5.68
C GLU A 238 7.18 16.98 6.19
N HIS A 239 7.56 15.98 5.40
CA HIS A 239 7.50 14.57 5.81
C HIS A 239 8.60 14.19 6.82
N THR A 240 9.58 15.05 7.08
CA THR A 240 10.63 14.82 8.09
C THR A 240 10.26 15.32 9.49
N ILE A 241 9.13 16.00 9.66
CA ILE A 241 8.68 16.53 10.95
C ILE A 241 8.52 15.38 11.95
N SER A 242 9.36 15.35 12.99
CA SER A 242 9.42 14.26 13.97
C SER A 242 10.26 14.66 15.20
N ASP A 243 9.90 14.16 16.38
CA ASP A 243 10.72 14.25 17.60
C ASP A 243 11.70 13.06 17.75
N VAL A 244 11.68 12.13 16.79
CA VAL A 244 12.52 10.93 16.76
C VAL A 244 13.37 10.87 15.49
N PRO A 245 14.44 10.06 15.46
CA PRO A 245 15.28 9.91 14.27
C PRO A 245 14.49 9.47 13.02
N VAL A 246 14.72 10.21 11.92
CA VAL A 246 14.22 9.91 10.58
C VAL A 246 15.34 9.38 9.69
N ALA A 247 15.03 8.40 8.83
CA ALA A 247 15.90 7.90 7.77
C ALA A 247 15.20 7.94 6.40
N VAL A 248 15.92 7.64 5.32
CA VAL A 248 15.37 7.48 3.97
C VAL A 248 15.79 6.11 3.43
N PHE A 249 14.86 5.34 2.89
CA PHE A 249 15.18 4.14 2.13
C PHE A 249 15.86 4.51 0.82
N LEU A 250 17.11 4.09 0.64
CA LEU A 250 17.91 4.41 -0.53
C LEU A 250 18.16 3.17 -1.39
N SER A 251 17.51 3.11 -2.54
CA SER A 251 17.68 2.04 -3.55
C SER A 251 18.68 2.41 -4.66
N GLY A 252 19.15 3.66 -4.70
CA GLY A 252 19.88 4.18 -5.86
C GLY A 252 19.00 4.35 -7.12
N GLY A 253 17.70 4.08 -7.02
CA GLY A 253 16.72 4.46 -8.04
C GLY A 253 16.45 5.95 -8.05
N ILE A 254 15.89 6.46 -9.16
CA ILE A 254 15.61 7.89 -9.31
C ILE A 254 14.65 8.43 -8.25
N ASP A 255 13.67 7.64 -7.80
CA ASP A 255 12.65 8.11 -6.84
C ASP A 255 13.25 8.38 -5.46
N SER A 256 13.94 7.39 -4.89
CA SER A 256 14.62 7.53 -3.59
C SER A 256 15.74 8.57 -3.65
N THR A 257 16.45 8.65 -4.77
CA THR A 257 17.47 9.69 -4.99
C THR A 257 16.87 11.09 -5.05
N THR A 258 15.69 11.24 -5.67
CA THR A 258 14.97 12.52 -5.72
C THR A 258 14.56 12.94 -4.31
N VAL A 259 14.08 12.01 -3.47
CA VAL A 259 13.78 12.29 -2.05
C VAL A 259 15.04 12.72 -1.29
N VAL A 260 16.15 12.00 -1.45
CA VAL A 260 17.43 12.35 -0.79
C VAL A 260 17.94 13.73 -1.23
N ALA A 261 17.78 14.08 -2.51
CA ALA A 261 18.25 15.35 -3.06
C ALA A 261 17.55 16.58 -2.49
N GLN A 262 16.35 16.42 -1.89
CA GLN A 262 15.60 17.50 -1.24
C GLN A 262 15.97 17.69 0.24
N LEU A 263 16.90 16.88 0.76
CA LEU A 263 17.27 16.87 2.17
C LEU A 263 18.75 17.18 2.37
N ASN A 264 19.06 17.86 3.47
CA ASN A 264 20.43 18.17 3.82
C ASN A 264 21.09 17.00 4.57
N ARG A 265 21.90 16.20 3.87
CA ARG A 265 22.71 15.09 4.41
C ARG A 265 21.90 14.12 5.31
N PRO A 266 20.76 13.58 4.83
CA PRO A 266 19.89 12.73 5.63
C PRO A 266 20.57 11.42 6.05
N ARG A 267 19.99 10.73 7.04
CA ARG A 267 20.29 9.31 7.28
C ARG A 267 19.67 8.48 6.16
N THR A 268 20.42 7.54 5.63
CA THR A 268 19.94 6.66 4.55
C THR A 268 20.20 5.21 4.91
N VAL A 269 19.26 4.33 4.55
CA VAL A 269 19.33 2.90 4.83
C VAL A 269 19.17 2.14 3.52
N THR A 270 20.04 1.17 3.29
CA THR A 270 20.03 0.29 2.13
C THR A 270 20.19 -1.16 2.54
N LEU A 271 19.35 -2.03 1.99
CA LEU A 271 19.52 -3.47 2.09
C LEU A 271 20.31 -3.96 0.88
N ALA A 272 21.52 -4.46 1.10
CA ALA A 272 22.29 -5.15 0.08
C ALA A 272 21.79 -6.60 -0.04
N MET A 273 21.53 -7.07 -1.25
CA MET A 273 21.08 -8.45 -1.49
C MET A 273 22.19 -9.25 -2.15
N ASP A 274 22.54 -10.42 -1.61
CA ASP A 274 23.50 -11.37 -2.23
C ASP A 274 22.88 -12.10 -3.44
N ILE A 275 22.46 -11.31 -4.42
CA ILE A 275 21.99 -11.75 -5.71
C ILE A 275 22.72 -10.86 -6.70
N LYS A 276 23.90 -11.29 -7.18
CA LYS A 276 24.83 -10.53 -8.07
C LYS A 276 24.16 -9.74 -9.22
N ARG A 277 22.95 -10.11 -9.65
CA ARG A 277 22.18 -9.43 -10.72
C ARG A 277 21.09 -8.47 -10.24
N ARG A 278 20.86 -8.30 -8.93
CA ARG A 278 19.79 -7.48 -8.33
C ARG A 278 20.25 -6.58 -7.18
N ASP A 279 21.53 -6.59 -6.84
CA ASP A 279 22.07 -5.73 -5.79
C ASP A 279 22.06 -4.25 -6.21
N GLU A 280 21.30 -3.46 -5.44
CA GLU A 280 21.15 -2.01 -5.59
C GLU A 280 22.16 -1.23 -4.74
N ALA A 281 22.81 -1.88 -3.78
CA ALA A 281 23.73 -1.25 -2.84
C ALA A 281 24.90 -0.49 -3.50
N PRO A 282 25.53 -0.99 -4.59
CA PRO A 282 26.60 -0.23 -5.23
C PRO A 282 26.16 1.13 -5.77
N VAL A 283 24.92 1.23 -6.28
CA VAL A 283 24.37 2.51 -6.80
C VAL A 283 23.93 3.40 -5.64
N ALA A 284 23.27 2.83 -4.62
CA ALA A 284 22.91 3.54 -3.41
C ALA A 284 24.13 4.19 -2.73
N ARG A 285 25.27 3.48 -2.68
CA ARG A 285 26.52 4.01 -2.12
C ARG A 285 27.08 5.18 -2.92
N LEU A 286 26.97 5.17 -4.25
CA LEU A 286 27.36 6.31 -5.09
C LEU A 286 26.48 7.53 -4.79
N VAL A 287 25.17 7.33 -4.67
CA VAL A 287 24.23 8.40 -4.31
C VAL A 287 24.52 8.94 -2.92
N ALA A 288 24.72 8.06 -1.94
CA ALA A 288 25.04 8.41 -0.58
C ALA A 288 26.32 9.27 -0.49
N ASN A 289 27.37 8.88 -1.21
CA ASN A 289 28.62 9.63 -1.28
C ASN A 289 28.42 11.00 -1.94
N HIS A 290 27.64 11.06 -3.02
CA HIS A 290 27.37 12.31 -3.75
C HIS A 290 26.60 13.33 -2.91
N PHE A 291 25.58 12.90 -2.17
CA PHE A 291 24.77 13.77 -1.30
C PHE A 291 25.30 13.86 0.15
N GLY A 292 26.43 13.22 0.45
CA GLY A 292 27.06 13.26 1.78
C GLY A 292 26.19 12.74 2.91
N THR A 293 25.39 11.70 2.64
CA THR A 293 24.41 11.13 3.58
C THR A 293 25.08 10.35 4.72
N GLN A 294 24.37 10.20 5.85
CA GLN A 294 24.75 9.24 6.89
C GLN A 294 24.24 7.85 6.46
N HIS A 295 25.07 7.11 5.72
CA HIS A 295 24.66 5.87 5.06
C HIS A 295 24.85 4.63 5.91
N HIS A 296 23.78 3.85 6.06
CA HIS A 296 23.77 2.54 6.69
C HIS A 296 23.41 1.49 5.65
N GLU A 297 24.27 0.49 5.52
CA GLU A 297 24.12 -0.61 4.57
C GLU A 297 24.32 -1.92 5.33
N GLU A 298 23.39 -2.87 5.14
CA GLU A 298 23.53 -4.23 5.70
C GLU A 298 23.23 -5.25 4.61
N GLU A 299 24.03 -6.31 4.59
CA GLU A 299 23.82 -7.45 3.71
C GLU A 299 22.72 -8.36 4.27
N ALA A 300 21.69 -8.61 3.47
CA ALA A 300 20.71 -9.63 3.77
C ALA A 300 21.40 -11.00 3.64
N SER A 301 21.86 -11.56 4.77
CA SER A 301 22.35 -12.94 4.85
C SER A 301 21.30 -13.87 4.24
N SER A 302 21.61 -14.43 3.06
CA SER A 302 20.76 -15.29 2.21
C SER A 302 19.26 -15.13 2.40
N VAL A 303 18.61 -14.36 1.52
CA VAL A 303 17.15 -14.26 1.49
C VAL A 303 16.53 -15.66 1.35
N ASP A 304 15.92 -16.17 2.42
CA ASP A 304 15.35 -17.52 2.50
C ASP A 304 13.85 -17.50 2.17
N LEU A 305 13.44 -18.34 1.22
CA LEU A 305 12.05 -18.49 0.82
C LEU A 305 11.20 -19.09 1.93
N GLU A 306 11.73 -20.08 2.66
CA GLU A 306 10.97 -20.74 3.73
C GLU A 306 10.75 -19.80 4.90
N GLU A 307 11.77 -19.04 5.30
CA GLU A 307 11.63 -17.98 6.32
C GLU A 307 10.54 -16.98 5.91
N ALA A 308 10.58 -16.50 4.66
CA ALA A 308 9.57 -15.57 4.14
C ALA A 308 8.16 -16.18 4.20
N LEU A 309 8.00 -17.43 3.77
CA LEU A 309 6.72 -18.14 3.77
C LEU A 309 6.19 -18.48 5.17
N ASN A 310 7.07 -18.55 6.18
CA ASN A 310 6.68 -18.78 7.57
C ASN A 310 6.25 -17.49 8.26
N ILE A 311 6.96 -16.38 8.02
CA ILE A 311 6.71 -15.09 8.70
C ILE A 311 5.58 -14.30 8.05
N MET A 312 5.61 -14.19 6.72
CA MET A 312 4.79 -13.19 6.02
C MET A 312 3.28 -13.42 6.13
N PRO A 313 2.75 -14.66 6.14
CA PRO A 313 1.30 -14.85 6.34
C PRO A 313 0.79 -14.41 7.72
N GLY A 314 1.65 -14.28 8.73
CA GLY A 314 1.30 -13.70 10.03
C GLY A 314 1.39 -12.16 10.06
N VAL A 315 2.18 -11.58 9.17
CA VAL A 315 2.29 -10.12 8.99
C VAL A 315 1.10 -9.59 8.20
N PHE A 316 0.67 -10.32 7.17
CA PHE A 316 -0.45 -9.95 6.31
C PHE A 316 -1.70 -10.73 6.70
N ASP A 317 -2.75 -10.00 7.10
CA ASP A 317 -3.98 -10.61 7.61
C ASP A 317 -4.82 -11.33 6.55
N GLU A 318 -4.41 -11.24 5.29
CA GLU A 318 -5.02 -11.88 4.14
C GLU A 318 -3.95 -12.25 3.09
N PRO A 319 -4.26 -13.13 2.12
CA PRO A 319 -3.31 -13.51 1.07
C PRO A 319 -2.76 -12.29 0.30
N PHE A 320 -1.44 -12.25 0.10
CA PHE A 320 -0.74 -11.14 -0.52
C PHE A 320 0.35 -11.57 -1.51
N GLY A 321 0.20 -11.16 -2.77
CA GLY A 321 0.88 -11.75 -3.92
C GLY A 321 2.12 -11.01 -4.41
N ASP A 322 2.52 -9.89 -3.80
CA ASP A 322 3.76 -9.20 -4.12
C ASP A 322 4.94 -9.70 -3.27
N SER A 323 5.87 -10.40 -3.92
CA SER A 323 7.10 -10.91 -3.29
C SER A 323 8.03 -9.80 -2.76
N GLY A 324 7.90 -8.57 -3.25
CA GLY A 324 8.63 -7.40 -2.77
C GLY A 324 8.33 -7.04 -1.31
N ALA A 325 7.24 -7.58 -0.74
CA ALA A 325 6.89 -7.44 0.67
C ALA A 325 8.00 -7.97 1.59
N TRP A 326 8.65 -9.09 1.24
CA TRP A 326 9.72 -9.65 2.06
C TRP A 326 10.98 -8.76 2.08
N ALA A 327 11.37 -8.21 0.93
CA ALA A 327 12.47 -7.25 0.88
C ALA A 327 12.14 -5.98 1.70
N THR A 328 10.89 -5.54 1.64
CA THR A 328 10.37 -4.40 2.41
C THR A 328 10.40 -4.68 3.91
N TYR A 329 10.05 -5.90 4.32
CA TYR A 329 10.15 -6.37 5.70
C TYR A 329 11.61 -6.33 6.20
N LEU A 330 12.54 -6.90 5.43
CA LEU A 330 13.96 -6.94 5.77
C LEU A 330 14.60 -5.55 5.88
N VAL A 331 14.34 -4.65 4.92
CA VAL A 331 14.89 -3.27 4.99
C VAL A 331 14.26 -2.48 6.13
N SER A 332 13.00 -2.73 6.46
CA SER A 332 12.36 -2.09 7.62
C SER A 332 12.94 -2.57 8.95
N ARG A 333 13.24 -3.88 9.07
CA ARG A 333 13.95 -4.45 10.21
C ARG A 333 15.32 -3.79 10.42
N LEU A 334 16.04 -3.56 9.33
CA LEU A 334 17.32 -2.85 9.35
C LEU A 334 17.13 -1.40 9.77
N ALA A 335 16.23 -0.67 9.11
CA ALA A 335 16.04 0.76 9.36
C ALA A 335 15.57 1.05 10.78
N ARG A 336 14.78 0.16 11.39
CA ARG A 336 14.33 0.29 12.77
C ARG A 336 15.47 0.42 13.79
N ARG A 337 16.67 -0.11 13.47
CA ARG A 337 17.88 0.01 14.30
C ARG A 337 18.46 1.43 14.31
N HIS A 338 18.12 2.25 13.31
CA HIS A 338 18.70 3.58 13.09
C HIS A 338 17.67 4.70 13.17
N ALA A 339 16.38 4.39 12.98
CA ALA A 339 15.30 5.35 12.94
C ALA A 339 13.97 4.74 13.40
N VAL A 340 13.04 5.61 13.79
CA VAL A 340 11.64 5.23 14.08
C VAL A 340 10.73 5.60 12.90
N VAL A 341 11.16 6.57 12.10
CA VAL A 341 10.51 7.02 10.87
C VAL A 341 11.45 6.82 9.68
N ALA A 342 10.92 6.37 8.54
CA ALA A 342 11.63 6.31 7.28
C ALA A 342 10.83 6.98 6.16
N LEU A 343 11.49 7.69 5.26
CA LEU A 343 10.91 8.14 4.00
C LEU A 343 11.14 7.09 2.91
N SER A 344 10.15 6.88 2.04
CA SER A 344 10.27 6.01 0.86
C SER A 344 10.05 6.79 -0.45
N GLY A 345 10.51 6.20 -1.56
CA GLY A 345 10.24 6.70 -2.91
C GLY A 345 9.01 6.06 -3.57
N GLU A 346 8.11 5.47 -2.79
CA GLU A 346 6.86 4.88 -3.31
C GLU A 346 5.98 5.97 -3.95
N GLY A 347 5.24 5.63 -5.01
CA GLY A 347 4.44 6.58 -5.79
C GLY A 347 5.14 7.17 -7.01
N GLY A 348 6.49 7.14 -7.05
CA GLY A 348 7.23 7.75 -8.15
C GLY A 348 6.97 7.08 -9.51
N ASP A 349 6.79 5.76 -9.55
CA ASP A 349 6.49 5.04 -10.79
C ASP A 349 5.05 5.27 -11.28
N GLU A 350 4.08 5.34 -10.37
CA GLU A 350 2.66 5.57 -10.66
C GLU A 350 2.42 7.00 -11.15
N LEU A 351 2.99 7.98 -10.44
CA LEU A 351 2.80 9.40 -10.75
C LEU A 351 3.57 9.85 -12.00
N PHE A 352 4.73 9.27 -12.27
CA PHE A 352 5.58 9.71 -13.39
C PHE A 352 5.75 8.65 -14.48
N CYS A 353 4.81 7.70 -14.57
CA CYS A 353 4.72 6.67 -15.60
C CYS A 353 6.03 5.89 -15.81
N GLY A 354 6.66 5.46 -14.72
CA GLY A 354 8.00 4.87 -14.74
C GLY A 354 8.09 3.42 -15.19
N TYR A 355 7.00 2.66 -15.10
CA TYR A 355 7.03 1.23 -15.41
C TYR A 355 7.27 0.93 -16.89
N HIS A 356 8.21 0.03 -17.19
CA HIS A 356 8.49 -0.45 -18.55
C HIS A 356 7.29 -1.12 -19.23
N TRP A 357 6.33 -1.64 -18.46
CA TRP A 357 5.15 -2.28 -19.03
C TRP A 357 4.18 -1.29 -19.68
N TYR A 358 4.25 0.01 -19.36
CA TYR A 358 3.46 1.04 -20.07
C TYR A 358 3.80 1.10 -21.55
N SER A 359 5.09 1.19 -21.92
CA SER A 359 5.48 1.16 -23.35
C SER A 359 5.07 -0.15 -24.00
N LYS A 360 5.26 -1.29 -23.32
CA LYS A 360 4.85 -2.59 -23.86
C LYS A 360 3.35 -2.66 -24.10
N TRP A 361 2.54 -2.13 -23.18
CA TRP A 361 1.08 -2.12 -23.33
C TRP A 361 0.64 -1.27 -24.53
N LEU A 362 1.27 -0.11 -24.72
CA LEU A 362 0.97 0.84 -25.81
C LEU A 362 1.45 0.35 -27.19
N THR A 363 2.60 -0.31 -27.23
CA THR A 363 3.26 -0.75 -28.48
C THR A 363 2.84 -2.16 -28.91
N ASP A 364 2.56 -3.08 -27.97
CA ASP A 364 2.16 -4.45 -28.30
C ASP A 364 0.86 -4.43 -29.13
N ARG A 365 0.84 -5.19 -30.23
CA ARG A 365 -0.36 -5.35 -31.08
C ARG A 365 -0.90 -6.77 -30.98
N SER A 366 -2.23 -6.89 -30.88
CA SER A 366 -2.91 -8.17 -30.97
C SER A 366 -2.94 -8.60 -32.44
N THR A 367 -2.01 -9.49 -32.81
CA THR A 367 -1.92 -10.06 -34.15
C THR A 367 -2.64 -11.40 -34.23
N LEU A 368 -3.02 -11.82 -35.44
CA LEU A 368 -3.61 -13.14 -35.67
C LEU A 368 -2.70 -14.26 -35.15
N VAL A 369 -1.39 -14.16 -35.39
CA VAL A 369 -0.39 -15.12 -34.91
C VAL A 369 -0.42 -15.24 -33.38
N ASN A 370 -0.41 -14.13 -32.65
CA ASN A 370 -0.45 -14.18 -31.18
C ASN A 370 -1.77 -14.77 -30.66
N ARG A 371 -2.91 -14.51 -31.31
CA ARG A 371 -4.20 -15.11 -30.94
C ARG A 371 -4.22 -16.63 -31.17
N VAL A 372 -3.74 -17.09 -32.32
CA VAL A 372 -3.64 -18.52 -32.64
C VAL A 372 -2.70 -19.22 -31.66
N MET A 373 -1.52 -18.65 -31.39
CA MET A 373 -0.58 -19.20 -30.41
C MET A 373 -1.17 -19.24 -29.00
N ALA A 374 -1.92 -18.21 -28.59
CA ALA A 374 -2.58 -18.19 -27.29
C ALA A 374 -3.64 -19.30 -27.17
N ALA A 375 -4.36 -19.62 -28.26
CA ALA A 375 -5.37 -20.68 -28.26
C ALA A 375 -4.78 -22.10 -28.31
N LEU A 376 -3.63 -22.29 -28.98
CA LEU A 376 -3.02 -23.61 -29.17
C LEU A 376 -2.12 -24.05 -27.99
N LEU A 377 -1.44 -23.11 -27.33
CA LEU A 377 -0.54 -23.43 -26.23
C LEU A 377 -1.33 -23.78 -24.95
N PRO A 378 -0.96 -24.84 -24.21
CA PRO A 378 -1.55 -25.11 -22.90
C PRO A 378 -1.37 -23.87 -21.99
N PRO A 379 -2.42 -23.36 -21.30
CA PRO A 379 -2.37 -22.05 -20.68
C PRO A 379 -1.24 -21.82 -19.66
N LEU A 380 -0.86 -22.88 -18.94
CA LEU A 380 0.17 -22.84 -17.89
C LEU A 380 1.57 -23.24 -18.40
N SER A 381 1.73 -23.46 -19.70
CA SER A 381 3.01 -23.87 -20.31
C SER A 381 3.97 -22.70 -20.57
N ARG A 382 5.21 -23.03 -20.94
CA ARG A 382 6.25 -22.04 -21.27
C ARG A 382 5.82 -21.17 -22.45
N GLY A 383 5.87 -19.85 -22.27
CA GLY A 383 5.59 -18.88 -23.34
C GLY A 383 4.10 -18.57 -23.56
N ALA A 384 3.19 -19.38 -23.01
CA ALA A 384 1.74 -19.17 -23.12
C ALA A 384 1.32 -17.81 -22.55
N ARG A 385 1.80 -17.44 -21.34
CA ARG A 385 1.55 -16.12 -20.73
C ARG A 385 1.89 -14.96 -21.68
N SER A 386 3.03 -15.06 -22.36
CA SER A 386 3.47 -14.01 -23.28
C SER A 386 2.60 -13.92 -24.53
N ALA A 387 2.16 -15.06 -25.08
CA ALA A 387 1.27 -15.10 -26.23
C ALA A 387 -0.13 -14.56 -25.87
N GLN A 388 -0.69 -15.02 -24.75
CA GLN A 388 -1.99 -14.59 -24.22
C GLN A 388 -2.03 -13.09 -23.92
N ARG A 389 -0.99 -12.55 -23.27
CA ARG A 389 -0.89 -11.11 -23.01
C ARG A 389 -0.88 -10.28 -24.29
N ARG A 390 -0.12 -10.70 -25.31
CA ARG A 390 -0.10 -10.02 -26.62
C ARG A 390 -1.42 -10.18 -27.38
N ALA A 391 -2.14 -11.28 -27.17
CA ALA A 391 -3.45 -11.51 -27.77
C ALA A 391 -4.55 -10.61 -27.16
N ALA A 392 -4.44 -10.27 -25.86
CA ALA A 392 -5.37 -9.41 -25.16
C ALA A 392 -5.31 -7.94 -25.62
N THR A 393 -6.38 -7.19 -25.34
CA THR A 393 -6.54 -5.76 -25.67
C THR A 393 -7.20 -5.00 -24.51
N GLY A 394 -7.05 -3.67 -24.48
CA GLY A 394 -7.73 -2.82 -23.49
C GLY A 394 -7.48 -3.25 -22.04
N LEU A 395 -8.56 -3.30 -21.26
CA LEU A 395 -8.57 -3.67 -19.85
C LEU A 395 -8.00 -5.08 -19.59
N GLU A 396 -8.31 -6.07 -20.42
CA GLU A 396 -7.78 -7.44 -20.27
C GLU A 396 -6.25 -7.48 -20.42
N ARG A 397 -5.70 -6.65 -21.32
CA ARG A 397 -4.25 -6.54 -21.46
C ARG A 397 -3.64 -5.87 -20.23
N TYR A 398 -4.26 -4.82 -19.71
CA TYR A 398 -3.82 -4.15 -18.49
C TYR A 398 -3.80 -5.16 -17.33
N ALA A 399 -4.89 -5.90 -17.13
CA ALA A 399 -4.99 -6.93 -16.11
C ALA A 399 -3.91 -8.03 -16.26
N ALA A 400 -3.54 -8.40 -17.49
CA ALA A 400 -2.49 -9.37 -17.75
C ALA A 400 -1.06 -8.86 -17.46
N PHE A 401 -0.85 -7.54 -17.37
CA PHE A 401 0.41 -6.94 -16.93
C PHE A 401 0.42 -6.68 -15.42
N ALA A 402 -0.68 -6.15 -14.88
CA ALA A 402 -0.79 -5.78 -13.47
C ALA A 402 -1.01 -6.98 -12.53
N GLY A 403 -1.68 -8.03 -13.03
CA GLY A 403 -2.02 -9.22 -12.26
C GLY A 403 -1.12 -10.45 -12.53
N PRO A 404 -1.18 -11.46 -11.65
CA PRO A 404 -0.26 -12.59 -11.67
C PRO A 404 -0.62 -13.60 -12.78
N PHE A 405 -1.86 -13.69 -13.22
CA PHE A 405 -2.35 -14.65 -14.21
C PHE A 405 -3.16 -13.98 -15.31
N THR A 406 -3.03 -14.44 -16.55
CA THR A 406 -3.93 -14.03 -17.65
C THR A 406 -5.31 -14.67 -17.47
N ALA A 407 -6.35 -14.16 -18.15
CA ALA A 407 -7.70 -14.75 -18.08
C ALA A 407 -7.72 -16.26 -18.36
N GLN A 408 -7.01 -16.72 -19.39
CA GLN A 408 -6.90 -18.14 -19.72
C GLN A 408 -6.15 -18.95 -18.66
N GLN A 409 -5.11 -18.37 -18.05
CA GLN A 409 -4.38 -19.04 -16.96
C GLN A 409 -5.25 -19.17 -15.72
N ARG A 410 -6.01 -18.13 -15.37
CA ARG A 410 -6.96 -18.17 -14.26
C ARG A 410 -8.02 -19.24 -14.50
N GLN A 411 -8.66 -19.24 -15.66
CA GLN A 411 -9.68 -20.24 -16.01
C GLN A 411 -9.14 -21.69 -15.94
N ALA A 412 -7.89 -21.90 -16.34
CA ALA A 412 -7.25 -23.22 -16.24
C ALA A 412 -6.89 -23.61 -14.80
N LEU A 413 -6.70 -22.64 -13.90
CA LEU A 413 -6.34 -22.84 -12.50
C LEU A 413 -7.54 -22.89 -11.56
N LEU A 414 -8.65 -22.19 -11.84
CA LEU A 414 -9.77 -22.11 -10.90
C LEU A 414 -10.34 -23.49 -10.58
N GLY A 415 -10.38 -23.81 -9.29
CA GLY A 415 -11.00 -25.01 -8.74
C GLY A 415 -12.50 -24.82 -8.47
N PRO A 416 -13.24 -25.92 -8.23
CA PRO A 416 -14.69 -25.89 -8.03
C PRO A 416 -15.17 -24.90 -6.96
N ALA A 417 -14.41 -24.73 -5.86
CA ALA A 417 -14.77 -23.81 -4.79
C ALA A 417 -14.76 -22.33 -5.23
N LEU A 418 -14.09 -22.00 -6.34
CA LEU A 418 -14.00 -20.64 -6.88
C LEU A 418 -14.76 -20.48 -8.22
N GLU A 419 -15.43 -21.53 -8.72
CA GLU A 419 -16.25 -21.47 -9.92
C GLU A 419 -17.61 -20.82 -9.65
N ILE A 420 -17.57 -19.50 -9.47
CA ILE A 420 -18.74 -18.67 -9.20
C ILE A 420 -19.32 -18.19 -10.54
N ALA A 421 -20.58 -18.53 -10.80
CA ALA A 421 -21.31 -18.14 -12.00
C ALA A 421 -21.43 -16.62 -12.10
N ASP A 422 -21.32 -16.08 -13.31
CA ASP A 422 -21.47 -14.66 -13.65
C ASP A 422 -20.58 -13.70 -12.84
N TYR A 423 -19.51 -14.21 -12.23
CA TYR A 423 -18.56 -13.39 -11.50
C TYR A 423 -17.64 -12.62 -12.45
N ASP A 424 -17.60 -11.31 -12.27
CA ASP A 424 -16.77 -10.41 -13.04
C ASP A 424 -15.37 -10.30 -12.45
N ASP A 425 -14.43 -11.10 -12.97
CA ASP A 425 -13.04 -11.12 -12.50
C ASP A 425 -12.35 -9.75 -12.55
N LEU A 426 -12.77 -8.84 -13.43
CA LEU A 426 -12.13 -7.54 -13.64
C LEU A 426 -12.93 -6.37 -13.06
N TRP A 427 -13.93 -6.64 -12.19
CA TRP A 427 -14.83 -5.63 -11.62
C TRP A 427 -14.07 -4.41 -11.06
N HIS A 428 -12.97 -4.64 -10.34
CA HIS A 428 -12.23 -3.59 -9.65
C HIS A 428 -11.44 -2.72 -10.65
N TYR A 429 -10.73 -3.33 -11.60
CA TYR A 429 -10.05 -2.54 -12.63
C TYR A 429 -11.05 -1.79 -13.50
N ARG A 430 -12.18 -2.41 -13.88
CA ARG A 430 -13.21 -1.76 -14.71
C ARG A 430 -13.83 -0.55 -14.03
N ARG A 431 -14.04 -0.60 -12.70
CA ARG A 431 -14.54 0.54 -11.92
C ARG A 431 -13.70 1.81 -12.12
N PHE A 432 -12.39 1.66 -12.32
CA PHE A 432 -11.45 2.76 -12.51
C PHE A 432 -10.90 2.84 -13.95
N TRP A 433 -11.45 2.07 -14.89
CA TRP A 433 -10.98 2.07 -16.27
C TRP A 433 -11.71 3.16 -17.08
N ARG A 434 -11.03 4.31 -17.23
CA ARG A 434 -11.56 5.49 -17.93
C ARG A 434 -11.22 5.48 -19.42
N GLU A 435 -12.14 4.96 -20.24
CA GLU A 435 -11.99 4.94 -21.71
C GLU A 435 -11.90 6.33 -22.35
N ASP A 436 -12.39 7.36 -21.65
CA ASP A 436 -12.36 8.75 -22.09
C ASP A 436 -10.98 9.42 -21.93
N LEU A 437 -10.08 8.84 -21.13
CA LEU A 437 -8.71 9.32 -21.00
C LEU A 437 -7.80 8.77 -22.10
N GLU A 438 -6.76 9.53 -22.44
CA GLU A 438 -5.66 9.04 -23.26
C GLU A 438 -5.04 7.77 -22.67
N PRO A 439 -4.52 6.85 -23.50
CA PRO A 439 -4.08 5.53 -23.04
C PRO A 439 -3.09 5.51 -21.88
N LEU A 440 -2.09 6.40 -21.87
CA LEU A 440 -1.12 6.46 -20.77
C LEU A 440 -1.77 7.00 -19.47
N LYS A 441 -2.56 8.07 -19.57
CA LYS A 441 -3.31 8.64 -18.44
C LYS A 441 -4.32 7.66 -17.85
N ARG A 442 -4.94 6.84 -18.71
CA ARG A 442 -5.86 5.78 -18.27
C ARG A 442 -5.17 4.75 -17.39
N MET A 443 -3.96 4.32 -17.77
CA MET A 443 -3.19 3.38 -16.95
C MET A 443 -2.71 4.06 -15.66
N GLN A 444 -2.19 5.29 -15.73
CA GLN A 444 -1.82 6.07 -14.55
C GLN A 444 -3.00 6.21 -13.56
N TRP A 445 -4.19 6.53 -14.06
CA TRP A 445 -5.40 6.64 -13.26
C TRP A 445 -5.80 5.29 -12.64
N ALA A 446 -5.74 4.21 -13.42
CA ALA A 446 -6.03 2.87 -12.92
C ALA A 446 -5.02 2.45 -11.84
N ASP A 447 -3.73 2.69 -12.02
CA ASP A 447 -2.70 2.34 -11.04
C ASP A 447 -2.89 3.11 -9.73
N LEU A 448 -3.20 4.42 -9.81
CA LEU A 448 -3.47 5.27 -8.63
C LEU A 448 -4.63 4.77 -7.77
N HIS A 449 -5.64 4.16 -8.38
CA HIS A 449 -6.86 3.71 -7.69
C HIS A 449 -6.88 2.21 -7.39
N THR A 450 -5.99 1.42 -7.99
CA THR A 450 -6.02 -0.05 -7.87
C THR A 450 -4.69 -0.57 -7.36
N TYR A 451 -3.63 -0.44 -8.17
CA TYR A 451 -2.33 -1.01 -7.86
C TYR A 451 -1.67 -0.37 -6.63
N LEU A 452 -1.70 0.96 -6.54
CA LEU A 452 -1.10 1.70 -5.43
C LEU A 452 -1.78 1.40 -4.07
N PRO A 453 -3.10 1.61 -3.89
CA PRO A 453 -3.77 1.36 -2.61
C PRO A 453 -3.97 -0.12 -2.30
N GLY A 454 -3.97 -1.00 -3.31
CA GLY A 454 -4.20 -2.43 -3.15
C GLY A 454 -2.94 -3.25 -2.88
N ASP A 455 -1.82 -2.88 -3.49
CA ASP A 455 -0.56 -3.63 -3.41
C ASP A 455 0.52 -2.83 -2.68
N LEU A 456 0.97 -1.71 -3.26
CA LEU A 456 2.19 -1.03 -2.81
C LEU A 456 2.08 -0.43 -1.41
N LEU A 457 0.97 0.25 -1.11
CA LEU A 457 0.77 0.90 0.19
C LEU A 457 0.58 -0.13 1.33
N PRO A 458 -0.27 -1.18 1.20
CA PRO A 458 -0.34 -2.26 2.19
C PRO A 458 0.98 -3.00 2.38
N LYS A 459 1.71 -3.28 1.29
CA LYS A 459 3.05 -3.89 1.34
C LYS A 459 3.97 -3.11 2.26
N VAL A 460 4.05 -1.80 2.09
CA VAL A 460 4.93 -0.94 2.89
C VAL A 460 4.44 -0.80 4.32
N ASP A 461 3.15 -0.51 4.53
CA ASP A 461 2.60 -0.31 5.87
C ASP A 461 2.72 -1.58 6.72
N LEU A 462 2.22 -2.74 6.26
CA LEU A 462 2.24 -3.97 7.06
C LEU A 462 3.67 -4.47 7.32
N SER A 463 4.54 -4.44 6.30
CA SER A 463 5.92 -4.92 6.44
C SER A 463 6.76 -4.05 7.36
N SER A 464 6.58 -2.72 7.29
CA SER A 464 7.31 -1.80 8.17
C SER A 464 6.79 -1.81 9.60
N MET A 465 5.46 -1.93 9.76
CA MET A 465 4.83 -1.94 11.06
C MET A 465 5.01 -3.25 11.83
N ALA A 466 5.36 -4.34 11.16
CA ALA A 466 5.87 -5.54 11.84
C ALA A 466 7.15 -5.27 12.67
N HIS A 467 7.83 -4.16 12.43
CA HIS A 467 9.01 -3.70 13.16
C HIS A 467 8.79 -2.35 13.87
N SER A 468 7.53 -1.92 14.03
CA SER A 468 7.21 -0.61 14.63
C SER A 468 7.98 0.54 13.98
N LEU A 469 8.12 0.51 12.65
CA LEU A 469 8.77 1.55 11.84
C LEU A 469 7.72 2.27 11.02
N GLU A 470 7.58 3.57 11.19
CA GLU A 470 6.70 4.37 10.34
C GLU A 470 7.35 4.70 9.01
N VAL A 471 6.72 4.31 7.90
CA VAL A 471 7.17 4.73 6.56
C VAL A 471 6.24 5.81 6.00
N ARG A 472 6.85 6.87 5.47
CA ARG A 472 6.21 8.05 4.89
C ARG A 472 6.56 8.15 3.40
N PRO A 473 5.58 8.16 2.49
CA PRO A 473 5.83 8.30 1.05
C PRO A 473 5.60 9.75 0.58
N PRO A 474 6.59 10.67 0.67
CA PRO A 474 6.42 12.07 0.27
C PRO A 474 5.99 12.27 -1.18
N LEU A 475 6.35 11.35 -2.08
CA LEU A 475 5.92 11.44 -3.47
C LEU A 475 4.39 11.24 -3.63
N LEU A 476 3.70 10.79 -2.59
CA LEU A 476 2.25 10.57 -2.57
C LEU A 476 1.48 11.68 -1.84
N ASP A 477 2.11 12.81 -1.53
CA ASP A 477 1.36 14.00 -1.12
C ASP A 477 0.37 14.40 -2.22
N HIS A 478 -0.89 14.61 -1.84
CA HIS A 478 -1.96 14.95 -2.77
C HIS A 478 -1.67 16.14 -3.69
N ARG A 479 -0.88 17.14 -3.24
CA ARG A 479 -0.47 18.26 -4.08
C ARG A 479 0.41 17.81 -5.24
N LEU A 480 1.33 16.87 -4.98
CA LEU A 480 2.19 16.31 -6.03
C LEU A 480 1.41 15.35 -6.94
N VAL A 481 0.45 14.60 -6.39
CA VAL A 481 -0.44 13.72 -7.15
C VAL A 481 -1.27 14.53 -8.14
N GLU A 482 -1.92 15.60 -7.68
CA GLU A 482 -2.71 16.50 -8.52
C GLU A 482 -1.84 17.19 -9.57
N PHE A 483 -0.64 17.65 -9.19
CA PHE A 483 0.33 18.18 -10.14
C PHE A 483 0.69 17.15 -11.23
N ALA A 484 1.07 15.93 -10.85
CA ALA A 484 1.48 14.89 -11.80
C ALA A 484 0.34 14.49 -12.75
N LEU A 485 -0.91 14.45 -12.24
CA LEU A 485 -2.08 14.18 -13.08
C LEU A 485 -2.39 15.33 -14.05
N SER A 486 -2.00 16.57 -13.72
CA SER A 486 -2.16 17.73 -14.61
C SER A 486 -1.12 17.84 -15.73
N LEU A 487 -0.07 17.03 -15.70
CA LEU A 487 0.98 17.02 -16.73
C LEU A 487 0.54 16.31 -18.01
N ASP A 488 0.91 16.86 -19.16
CA ASP A 488 0.82 16.18 -20.45
C ASP A 488 1.63 14.87 -20.48
N THR A 489 1.17 13.88 -21.25
CA THR A 489 1.79 12.55 -21.31
C THR A 489 3.22 12.58 -21.86
N GLY A 490 3.53 13.52 -22.76
CA GLY A 490 4.88 13.74 -23.29
C GLY A 490 5.89 14.23 -22.25
N LEU A 491 5.42 14.79 -21.13
CA LEU A 491 6.27 15.17 -20.00
C LEU A 491 6.62 13.97 -19.10
N LEU A 492 5.83 12.91 -19.17
CA LEU A 492 5.95 11.75 -18.28
C LEU A 492 6.78 10.64 -18.92
N ARG A 493 6.56 10.35 -20.21
CA ARG A 493 7.13 9.15 -20.84
C ARG A 493 7.38 9.29 -22.33
N ASP A 494 8.56 8.84 -22.76
CA ASP A 494 8.86 8.51 -24.15
C ASP A 494 8.49 7.04 -24.40
N VAL A 495 7.44 6.84 -25.19
CA VAL A 495 6.87 5.52 -25.48
C VAL A 495 7.80 4.72 -26.40
N GLU A 496 8.39 5.36 -27.42
CA GLU A 496 9.23 4.71 -28.43
C GLU A 496 10.60 4.34 -27.85
N GLY A 497 11.18 5.22 -27.03
CA GLY A 497 12.45 4.98 -26.33
C GLY A 497 12.34 4.14 -25.06
N ASP A 498 11.14 3.67 -24.67
CA ASP A 498 10.87 2.94 -23.42
C ASP A 498 11.40 3.67 -22.16
N ARG A 499 11.26 4.99 -22.12
CA ARG A 499 11.84 5.83 -21.06
C ARG A 499 10.76 6.60 -20.31
N GLY A 500 10.43 6.15 -19.11
CA GLY A 500 9.53 6.83 -18.18
C GLY A 500 10.24 7.83 -17.27
N LYS A 501 9.43 8.58 -16.49
CA LYS A 501 9.86 9.61 -15.54
C LYS A 501 10.66 10.74 -16.19
N LEU A 502 10.27 11.16 -17.39
CA LEU A 502 11.06 12.14 -18.16
C LEU A 502 11.27 13.45 -17.40
N ILE A 503 10.21 14.02 -16.81
CA ILE A 503 10.29 15.24 -16.01
C ILE A 503 11.22 15.10 -14.79
N VAL A 504 11.13 13.99 -14.05
CA VAL A 504 12.00 13.73 -12.89
C VAL A 504 13.46 13.53 -13.34
N ARG A 505 13.68 12.84 -14.46
CA ARG A 505 15.02 12.65 -15.04
C ARG A 505 15.66 13.98 -15.42
N ARG A 506 14.91 14.88 -16.05
CA ARG A 506 15.39 16.22 -16.41
C ARG A 506 15.67 17.07 -15.18
N LEU A 507 14.79 17.05 -14.17
CA LEU A 507 15.04 17.74 -12.90
C LEU A 507 16.34 17.26 -12.23
N MET A 508 16.63 15.97 -12.30
CA MET A 508 17.77 15.37 -11.63
C MET A 508 19.08 15.42 -12.44
N GLU A 509 19.04 15.77 -13.73
CA GLU A 509 20.19 15.72 -14.65
C GLU A 509 21.38 16.56 -14.13
N ASP A 510 21.10 17.75 -13.61
CA ASP A 510 22.11 18.67 -13.06
C ASP A 510 22.45 18.39 -11.58
N ARG A 511 21.76 17.44 -10.93
CA ARG A 511 21.88 17.15 -9.49
C ARG A 511 22.65 15.90 -9.16
N ILE A 512 22.95 15.07 -10.16
CA ILE A 512 23.56 13.74 -9.97
C ILE A 512 24.76 13.54 -10.90
N PRO A 513 25.63 12.56 -10.62
CA PRO A 513 26.69 12.20 -11.56
C PRO A 513 26.11 11.73 -12.91
N PRO A 514 26.70 12.13 -14.06
CA PRO A 514 26.26 11.69 -15.38
C PRO A 514 26.17 10.16 -15.49
N GLY A 515 25.08 9.67 -16.09
CA GLY A 515 24.86 8.25 -16.34
C GLY A 515 24.44 7.41 -15.13
N LEU A 516 24.20 8.02 -13.96
CA LEU A 516 23.75 7.29 -12.75
C LEU A 516 22.48 6.46 -13.01
N PHE A 517 21.53 7.00 -13.80
CA PHE A 517 20.24 6.37 -14.10
C PHE A 517 20.12 5.79 -15.51
N ASP A 518 21.23 5.58 -16.22
CA ASP A 518 21.23 4.90 -17.53
C ASP A 518 21.16 3.38 -17.37
N ARG A 519 21.33 2.88 -16.15
CA ARG A 519 21.13 1.48 -15.81
C ARG A 519 19.63 1.18 -15.64
N PRO A 520 19.14 0.03 -16.13
CA PRO A 520 17.76 -0.39 -15.88
C PRO A 520 17.48 -0.52 -14.37
N LYS A 521 16.35 0.01 -13.89
CA LYS A 521 15.90 -0.17 -12.49
C LYS A 521 15.71 -1.67 -12.21
N ARG A 522 16.22 -2.17 -11.09
CA ARG A 522 16.16 -3.58 -10.70
C ARG A 522 15.28 -3.71 -9.46
N GLY A 523 13.96 -3.83 -9.66
CA GLY A 523 13.01 -3.88 -8.54
C GLY A 523 13.26 -5.04 -7.55
N PHE A 524 12.72 -4.88 -6.35
CA PHE A 524 12.84 -5.76 -5.18
C PHE A 524 12.19 -7.16 -5.30
N ASN A 525 11.73 -7.54 -6.49
CA ASN A 525 11.13 -8.85 -6.69
C ASN A 525 12.12 -9.97 -6.36
N LEU A 526 11.67 -10.98 -5.63
CA LEU A 526 12.48 -12.14 -5.29
C LEU A 526 12.60 -13.11 -6.47
N PRO A 527 13.70 -13.85 -6.62
CA PRO A 527 13.85 -14.86 -7.67
C PRO A 527 13.15 -16.18 -7.27
N VAL A 528 11.90 -16.10 -6.79
CA VAL A 528 11.16 -17.22 -6.17
C VAL A 528 11.12 -18.46 -7.08
N ALA A 529 10.88 -18.29 -8.39
CA ALA A 529 10.82 -19.41 -9.32
C ALA A 529 12.18 -20.09 -9.52
N ASN A 530 13.30 -19.40 -9.27
CA ASN A 530 14.63 -20.00 -9.29
C ASN A 530 14.93 -20.76 -7.99
N TRP A 531 14.42 -20.29 -6.86
CA TRP A 531 14.54 -20.99 -5.58
C TRP A 531 13.71 -22.28 -5.59
N VAL A 532 12.46 -22.21 -6.06
CA VAL A 532 11.59 -23.39 -6.23
C VAL A 532 12.16 -24.40 -7.23
N GLN A 533 12.95 -23.98 -8.23
CA GLN A 533 13.66 -24.95 -9.08
C GLN A 533 14.69 -25.80 -8.32
N LYS A 534 15.21 -25.29 -7.20
CA LYS A 534 16.11 -26.04 -6.30
C LYS A 534 15.35 -26.86 -5.25
N GLN A 535 14.10 -26.50 -4.96
CA GLN A 535 13.21 -27.12 -3.98
C GLN A 535 11.80 -27.33 -4.58
N PRO A 536 11.66 -28.19 -5.62
CA PRO A 536 10.40 -28.37 -6.35
C PRO A 536 9.26 -28.96 -5.51
N GLU A 537 9.60 -29.66 -4.42
CA GLU A 537 8.67 -30.21 -3.44
C GLU A 537 7.78 -29.14 -2.80
N LEU A 538 8.32 -27.95 -2.52
CA LEU A 538 7.55 -26.85 -1.92
C LEU A 538 6.35 -26.47 -2.77
N MET A 539 6.56 -26.28 -4.07
CA MET A 539 5.49 -25.95 -5.00
C MET A 539 4.56 -27.14 -5.24
N THR A 540 5.10 -28.36 -5.31
CA THR A 540 4.28 -29.55 -5.53
C THR A 540 3.29 -29.75 -4.39
N SER A 541 3.75 -29.71 -3.15
CA SER A 541 2.90 -29.84 -1.96
C SER A 541 1.88 -28.71 -1.83
N ALA A 542 2.26 -27.47 -2.14
CA ALA A 542 1.33 -26.34 -2.12
C ALA A 542 0.20 -26.53 -3.17
N LEU A 543 0.53 -26.95 -4.38
CA LEU A 543 -0.47 -27.21 -5.42
C LEU A 543 -1.39 -28.39 -5.06
N ASP A 544 -0.86 -29.42 -4.40
CA ASP A 544 -1.65 -30.57 -3.95
C ASP A 544 -2.66 -30.12 -2.87
N ARG A 545 -2.22 -29.42 -1.82
CA ARG A 545 -3.09 -28.89 -0.76
C ARG A 545 -4.14 -27.89 -1.26
N LEU A 546 -3.75 -26.98 -2.16
CA LEU A 546 -4.71 -26.04 -2.76
C LEU A 546 -5.76 -26.75 -3.62
N ALA A 547 -5.39 -27.86 -4.26
CA ALA A 547 -6.33 -28.68 -5.03
C ALA A 547 -7.23 -29.54 -4.13
N GLU A 548 -6.71 -30.07 -3.02
CA GLU A 548 -7.51 -30.77 -2.00
C GLU A 548 -8.57 -29.86 -1.37
N ARG A 549 -8.28 -28.57 -1.24
CA ARG A 549 -9.24 -27.54 -0.81
C ARG A 549 -10.17 -27.05 -1.93
N GLU A 550 -10.09 -27.65 -3.12
CA GLU A 550 -10.88 -27.27 -4.30
C GLU A 550 -10.70 -25.82 -4.76
N ILE A 551 -9.67 -25.12 -4.30
CA ILE A 551 -9.36 -23.72 -4.64
C ILE A 551 -8.80 -23.64 -6.05
N ILE A 552 -7.92 -24.59 -6.40
CA ILE A 552 -7.36 -24.71 -7.73
C ILE A 552 -7.63 -26.08 -8.34
N ARG A 553 -7.68 -26.16 -9.66
CA ARG A 553 -7.51 -27.40 -10.41
C ARG A 553 -6.03 -27.76 -10.44
N ARG A 554 -5.70 -28.97 -10.02
CA ARG A 554 -4.33 -29.46 -10.02
C ARG A 554 -3.72 -29.44 -11.44
N PRO A 555 -2.73 -28.58 -11.74
CA PRO A 555 -2.19 -28.51 -13.09
C PRO A 555 -1.28 -29.70 -13.37
N ARG A 556 -1.47 -30.38 -14.51
CA ARG A 556 -0.60 -31.48 -14.97
C ARG A 556 0.76 -30.98 -15.47
N THR A 557 0.79 -29.81 -16.09
CA THR A 557 2.01 -29.14 -16.56
C THR A 557 1.92 -27.66 -16.20
N TYR A 558 3.01 -27.10 -15.68
CA TYR A 558 3.07 -25.68 -15.33
C TYR A 558 4.48 -25.13 -15.46
N ARG A 559 4.58 -23.84 -15.78
CA ARG A 559 5.80 -23.05 -15.68
C ARG A 559 5.46 -21.64 -15.19
N PHE A 560 5.41 -21.49 -13.88
CA PHE A 560 5.08 -20.24 -13.23
C PHE A 560 6.24 -19.23 -13.28
N THR A 561 5.89 -17.96 -13.35
CA THR A 561 6.80 -16.83 -13.12
C THR A 561 7.08 -16.66 -11.62
N ASN A 562 8.04 -15.80 -11.23
CA ASN A 562 8.30 -15.52 -9.81
C ASN A 562 7.04 -15.07 -9.06
N GLU A 563 6.29 -14.15 -9.67
CA GLU A 563 5.05 -13.61 -9.12
C GLU A 563 4.00 -14.71 -8.95
N GLN A 564 3.70 -15.48 -10.00
CA GLN A 564 2.76 -16.61 -9.94
C GLN A 564 3.14 -17.67 -8.90
N THR A 565 4.45 -17.93 -8.79
CA THR A 565 4.99 -18.89 -7.82
C THR A 565 4.75 -18.40 -6.40
N TRP A 566 5.06 -17.13 -6.13
CA TRP A 566 4.80 -16.50 -4.84
C TRP A 566 3.31 -16.45 -4.51
N THR A 567 2.46 -16.02 -5.46
CA THR A 567 1.01 -15.92 -5.26
C THR A 567 0.41 -17.24 -4.76
N LEU A 568 0.81 -18.37 -5.34
CA LEU A 568 0.29 -19.68 -4.95
C LEU A 568 0.89 -20.19 -3.64
N LEU A 569 2.21 -20.05 -3.45
CA LEU A 569 2.87 -20.46 -2.19
C LEU A 569 2.36 -19.66 -1.00
N PHE A 570 2.18 -18.35 -1.16
CA PHE A 570 1.67 -17.48 -0.11
C PHE A 570 0.25 -17.87 0.28
N LEU A 571 -0.63 -18.09 -0.71
CA LEU A 571 -2.01 -18.49 -0.47
C LEU A 571 -2.09 -19.81 0.31
N ASP A 572 -1.33 -20.81 -0.11
CA ASP A 572 -1.25 -22.10 0.57
C ASP A 572 -0.81 -21.94 2.04
N ARG A 573 0.28 -21.21 2.28
CA ARG A 573 0.81 -20.99 3.64
C ARG A 573 -0.12 -20.17 4.51
N TRP A 574 -0.77 -19.15 3.94
CA TRP A 574 -1.77 -18.38 4.65
C TRP A 574 -2.96 -19.25 5.06
N LEU A 575 -3.46 -20.12 4.17
CA LEU A 575 -4.55 -21.03 4.49
C LEU A 575 -4.18 -22.07 5.55
N GLU A 576 -2.94 -22.55 5.57
CA GLU A 576 -2.43 -23.45 6.62
C GLU A 576 -2.37 -22.78 7.99
N GLN A 577 -1.99 -21.50 8.04
CA GLN A 577 -1.88 -20.73 9.29
C GLN A 577 -3.23 -20.15 9.73
N SER A 578 -4.17 -19.94 8.81
CA SER A 578 -5.49 -19.40 9.12
C SER A 578 -6.33 -20.43 9.86
N ASN A 579 -6.82 -20.09 11.06
CA ASN A 579 -7.85 -20.87 11.78
C ASN A 579 -9.26 -20.65 11.19
N ALA A 580 -9.35 -20.04 10.02
CA ALA A 580 -10.61 -19.66 9.39
C ALA A 580 -11.29 -20.89 8.79
N ARG A 581 -12.61 -20.97 8.93
CA ARG A 581 -13.38 -22.00 8.24
C ARG A 581 -13.50 -21.61 6.78
N PHE A 582 -13.00 -22.48 5.91
CA PHE A 582 -13.20 -22.42 4.47
C PHE A 582 -14.64 -22.82 4.12
#